data_AF-A0A3E4EYE2-F1
#
_entry.id   AF-A0A3E4EYE2-F1
#
_cell.length_a   1.000
_cell.length_b   1.000
_cell.length_c   1.000
_cell.angle_alpha   90.00
_cell.angle_beta   90.00
_cell.angle_gamma   90.00
#
_symmetry.space_group_name_H-M   'P 1'
#
loop_
_entity.id
_entity.type
_entity.pdbx_description
1 polymer ?
#
loop_
_entity_poly.entity_id
_entity_poly.type
_entity_poly.pdbx_seq_one_letter_code
_entity_poly.pdbx_strand_id
1 'polypeptide(L)'
;MFLNYLSEESKEDFLKLCVYAALSNEEFAEEEKEMLKEYCKEMNISDHIPSTDGSVEVVLDNINKNAGIKEKKIIVLELLGLVKADGFFDNAEQEFMQKLVGKLGMNEDIMKHLNSLLDVYTVICKELYTTIME
;
A
#
# COMPACT_ATOMS: atom_id res chain seq x y z
N MET A 1 -5.48 1.93 9.28
CA MET A 1 -4.96 2.71 8.16
C MET A 1 -4.45 4.05 8.68
N PHE A 2 -3.46 4.65 7.99
CA PHE A 2 -2.72 5.86 8.38
C PHE A 2 -2.55 6.88 7.22
N LEU A 3 -3.32 6.75 6.13
CA LEU A 3 -3.13 7.55 4.90
C LEU A 3 -3.46 9.03 5.07
N ASN A 4 -4.29 9.37 6.04
CA ASN A 4 -4.59 10.76 6.42
C ASN A 4 -3.35 11.55 6.92
N TYR A 5 -2.23 10.88 7.20
CA TYR A 5 -0.97 11.51 7.57
C TYR A 5 -0.02 11.78 6.39
N LEU A 6 -0.39 11.42 5.17
CA LEU A 6 0.38 11.74 3.97
C LEU A 6 0.22 13.23 3.60
N SER A 7 1.32 13.82 3.14
CA SER A 7 1.31 15.12 2.46
C SER A 7 0.51 15.06 1.15
N GLU A 8 -0.02 16.21 0.70
CA GLU A 8 -0.74 16.29 -0.58
C GLU A 8 0.08 15.76 -1.76
N GLU A 9 1.40 15.97 -1.75
CA GLU A 9 2.31 15.43 -2.78
C GLU A 9 2.38 13.90 -2.74
N SER A 10 2.40 13.30 -1.55
CA SER A 10 2.53 11.84 -1.39
C SER A 10 1.23 11.08 -1.62
N LYS A 11 0.06 11.73 -1.48
CA LYS A 11 -1.25 11.08 -1.68
C LYS A 11 -1.43 10.58 -3.12
N GLU A 12 -1.13 11.44 -4.10
CA GLU A 12 -1.24 11.11 -5.52
C GLU A 12 -0.24 10.01 -5.91
N ASP A 13 1.00 10.13 -5.43
CA ASP A 13 2.04 9.13 -5.71
C ASP A 13 1.72 7.78 -5.04
N PHE A 14 1.12 7.78 -3.84
CA PHE A 14 0.64 6.56 -3.19
C PHE A 14 -0.44 5.85 -4.02
N LEU A 15 -1.44 6.58 -4.53
CA LEU A 15 -2.48 5.97 -5.37
C LEU A 15 -1.88 5.37 -6.65
N LYS A 16 -0.91 6.05 -7.28
CA LYS A 16 -0.21 5.50 -8.46
C LYS A 16 0.50 4.20 -8.13
N LEU A 17 1.18 4.14 -6.98
CA LEU A 17 1.81 2.89 -6.52
C LEU A 17 0.79 1.77 -6.31
N CYS A 18 -0.41 2.08 -5.79
CA CYS A 18 -1.48 1.09 -5.65
C CYS A 18 -1.91 0.54 -7.01
N VAL A 19 -2.07 1.41 -8.03
CA VAL A 19 -2.40 0.95 -9.39
C VAL A 19 -1.27 0.12 -9.99
N TYR A 20 0.00 0.53 -9.82
CA TYR A 20 1.13 -0.28 -10.28
C TYR A 20 1.24 -1.65 -9.58
N ALA A 21 0.91 -1.71 -8.29
CA ALA A 21 0.88 -2.95 -7.52
C ALA A 21 -0.25 -3.87 -8.01
N ALA A 22 -1.46 -3.33 -8.20
CA ALA A 22 -2.61 -4.06 -8.71
C ALA A 22 -2.41 -4.60 -10.13
N LEU A 23 -1.83 -3.78 -11.02
CA LEU A 23 -1.52 -4.18 -12.41
C LEU A 23 -0.41 -5.23 -12.53
N SER A 24 0.28 -5.60 -11.43
CA SER A 24 1.30 -6.64 -11.46
C SER A 24 0.73 -8.03 -11.74
N ASN A 25 -0.58 -8.23 -11.50
CA ASN A 25 -1.30 -9.48 -11.74
C ASN A 25 -2.15 -9.48 -13.04
N GLU A 26 -1.84 -8.60 -14.00
CA GLU A 26 -2.46 -8.47 -15.34
C GLU A 26 -3.96 -8.11 -15.38
N GLU A 27 -4.69 -8.11 -14.26
CA GLU A 27 -6.11 -7.72 -14.18
C GLU A 27 -6.36 -6.72 -13.04
N PHE A 28 -6.92 -5.54 -13.37
CA PHE A 28 -7.33 -4.55 -12.38
C PHE A 28 -8.79 -4.78 -11.96
N ALA A 29 -8.99 -5.56 -10.91
CA ALA A 29 -10.29 -6.06 -10.47
C ALA A 29 -11.17 -4.94 -9.85
N GLU A 30 -12.47 -5.18 -9.77
CA GLU A 30 -13.40 -4.19 -9.19
C GLU A 30 -13.15 -3.99 -7.68
N GLU A 31 -12.72 -5.04 -6.99
CA GLU A 31 -12.33 -5.01 -5.57
C GLU A 31 -11.17 -4.03 -5.31
N GLU A 32 -10.19 -4.00 -6.22
CA GLU A 32 -9.05 -3.07 -6.14
C GLU A 32 -9.50 -1.62 -6.38
N LYS A 33 -10.44 -1.41 -7.31
CA LYS A 33 -11.04 -0.09 -7.55
C LYS A 33 -11.81 0.41 -6.34
N GLU A 34 -12.59 -0.45 -5.70
CA GLU A 34 -13.29 -0.11 -4.44
C GLU A 34 -12.29 0.20 -3.33
N MET A 35 -11.19 -0.54 -3.22
CA MET A 35 -10.13 -0.26 -2.25
C MET A 35 -9.48 1.11 -2.48
N LEU A 36 -9.20 1.48 -3.73
CA LEU A 36 -8.68 2.82 -4.06
C LEU A 36 -9.64 3.94 -3.65
N LYS A 37 -10.96 3.73 -3.75
CA LYS A 37 -11.95 4.70 -3.27
C LYS A 37 -11.90 4.84 -1.75
N GLU A 38 -11.74 3.74 -1.01
CA GLU A 38 -11.57 3.81 0.45
C GLU A 38 -10.28 4.55 0.83
N TYR A 39 -9.19 4.37 0.08
CA TYR A 39 -7.97 5.16 0.26
C TYR A 39 -8.19 6.66 -0.02
N CYS A 40 -8.94 7.02 -1.07
CA CYS A 40 -9.29 8.42 -1.34
C CYS A 40 -10.07 9.03 -0.17
N LYS A 41 -11.07 8.31 0.36
CA LYS A 41 -11.85 8.75 1.53
C LYS A 41 -10.99 8.94 2.76
N GLU A 42 -10.09 8.00 3.06
CA GLU A 42 -9.20 8.12 4.22
C GLU A 42 -8.24 9.31 4.10
N MET A 43 -7.70 9.54 2.90
CA MET A 43 -6.84 10.69 2.60
C MET A 43 -7.60 12.03 2.52
N ASN A 44 -8.94 11.99 2.60
CA ASN A 44 -9.83 13.14 2.46
C ASN A 44 -9.62 13.89 1.13
N ILE A 45 -9.59 13.13 0.03
CA ILE A 45 -9.50 13.63 -1.35
C ILE A 45 -10.65 13.09 -2.19
N SER A 46 -10.90 13.70 -3.35
CA SER A 46 -11.93 13.22 -4.28
C SER A 46 -11.59 11.84 -4.82
N ASP A 47 -12.59 10.95 -4.86
CA ASP A 47 -12.48 9.63 -5.47
C ASP A 47 -12.00 9.73 -6.91
N HIS A 48 -10.88 9.08 -7.20
CA HIS A 48 -10.38 8.91 -8.55
C HIS A 48 -9.40 7.74 -8.62
N ILE A 49 -9.16 7.25 -9.83
CA ILE A 49 -8.11 6.28 -10.13
C ILE A 49 -7.06 7.05 -10.94
N PRO A 50 -5.81 7.17 -10.44
CA PRO A 50 -4.80 7.92 -11.16
C PRO A 50 -4.42 7.21 -12.44
N SER A 51 -4.06 8.00 -13.46
CA SER A 51 -3.44 7.46 -14.66
C SER A 51 -2.02 6.99 -14.35
N THR A 52 -1.62 5.86 -14.93
CA THR A 52 -0.27 5.29 -14.87
C THR A 52 0.49 5.44 -16.19
N ASP A 53 0.24 6.50 -16.95
CA ASP A 53 0.92 6.80 -18.24
C ASP A 53 2.45 7.05 -18.11
N GLY A 54 3.04 6.78 -16.95
CA GLY A 54 4.47 6.92 -16.64
C GLY A 54 5.11 5.62 -16.15
N SER A 55 6.27 5.75 -15.50
CA SER A 55 7.01 4.63 -14.93
C SER A 55 6.91 4.63 -13.40
N VAL A 56 6.78 3.44 -12.82
CA VAL A 56 6.76 3.26 -11.36
C VAL A 56 8.04 3.79 -10.71
N GLU A 57 9.17 3.73 -11.41
CA GLU A 57 10.45 4.27 -10.95
C GLU A 57 10.39 5.79 -10.72
N VAL A 58 9.70 6.54 -11.58
CA VAL A 58 9.55 7.99 -11.41
C VAL A 58 8.73 8.31 -10.15
N VAL A 59 7.67 7.55 -9.89
CA VAL A 59 6.85 7.69 -8.69
C VAL A 59 7.66 7.37 -7.43
N LEU A 60 8.43 6.29 -7.45
CA LEU A 60 9.32 5.91 -6.35
C LEU A 60 10.39 6.97 -6.08
N ASP A 61 10.99 7.54 -7.11
CA ASP A 61 11.99 8.61 -6.97
C ASP A 61 11.38 9.89 -6.39
N ASN A 62 10.15 10.25 -6.78
CA ASN A 62 9.41 11.38 -6.21
C ASN A 62 9.14 11.19 -4.71
N ILE A 63 8.59 10.03 -4.32
CA ILE A 63 8.35 9.70 -2.91
C ILE A 63 9.67 9.69 -2.15
N ASN A 64 10.73 9.11 -2.72
CA ASN A 64 12.01 9.03 -2.03
C ASN A 64 12.59 10.43 -1.73
N LYS A 65 12.39 11.38 -2.65
CA LYS A 65 12.87 12.76 -2.54
C LYS A 65 12.02 13.63 -1.62
N ASN A 66 10.70 13.50 -1.68
CA ASN A 66 9.77 14.46 -1.06
C ASN A 66 9.18 13.95 0.27
N ALA A 67 9.01 12.64 0.42
CA ALA A 67 8.35 12.07 1.60
C ALA A 67 9.32 11.89 2.78
N GLY A 68 8.85 12.22 3.99
CA GLY A 68 9.58 11.93 5.22
C GLY A 68 9.61 10.43 5.56
N ILE A 69 10.49 10.02 6.48
CA ILE A 69 10.57 8.61 6.92
C ILE A 69 9.25 8.07 7.48
N LYS A 70 8.43 8.93 8.09
CA LYS A 70 7.09 8.56 8.58
C LYS A 70 6.16 8.21 7.42
N GLU A 71 6.10 9.03 6.39
CA GLU A 71 5.26 8.80 5.20
C GLU A 71 5.70 7.55 4.44
N LYS A 72 7.01 7.34 4.26
CA LYS A 72 7.54 6.12 3.62
C LYS A 72 7.11 4.84 4.35
N LYS A 73 7.08 4.86 5.70
CA LYS A 73 6.58 3.74 6.51
C LYS A 73 5.08 3.51 6.33
N ILE A 74 4.29 4.59 6.25
CA ILE A 74 2.84 4.51 5.98
C ILE A 74 2.63 3.89 4.60
N ILE A 75 3.29 4.40 3.57
CA ILE A 75 3.19 3.90 2.19
C ILE A 75 3.50 2.40 2.14
N VAL A 76 4.56 1.94 2.81
CA VAL A 76 4.89 0.51 2.84
C VAL A 76 3.87 -0.32 3.61
N LEU A 77 3.38 0.16 4.74
CA LEU A 77 2.37 -0.56 5.52
C LEU A 77 1.07 -0.74 4.73
N GLU A 78 0.59 0.33 4.09
CA GLU A 78 -0.69 0.32 3.37
C GLU A 78 -0.58 -0.48 2.06
N LEU A 79 0.56 -0.41 1.36
CA LEU A 79 0.82 -1.28 0.20
C LEU A 79 0.93 -2.75 0.59
N LEU A 80 1.53 -3.08 1.75
CA LEU A 80 1.49 -4.45 2.28
C LEU A 80 0.04 -4.89 2.55
N GLY A 81 -0.81 -3.99 3.05
CA GLY A 81 -2.24 -4.26 3.23
C GLY A 81 -2.95 -4.58 1.92
N LEU A 82 -2.68 -3.78 0.88
CA LEU A 82 -3.22 -3.98 -0.47
C LEU A 82 -2.83 -5.33 -1.06
N VAL A 83 -1.53 -5.62 -1.17
CA VAL A 83 -1.02 -6.84 -1.82
C VAL A 83 -1.24 -8.11 -1.00
N LYS A 84 -1.80 -8.01 0.21
CA LYS A 84 -2.16 -9.17 1.04
C LYS A 84 -3.67 -9.32 1.21
N ALA A 85 -4.46 -8.46 0.56
CA ALA A 85 -5.89 -8.38 0.77
C ALA A 85 -6.62 -9.65 0.36
N ASP A 86 -6.12 -10.36 -0.64
CA ASP A 86 -6.63 -11.65 -1.12
C ASP A 86 -6.23 -12.82 -0.21
N GLY A 87 -5.37 -12.58 0.79
CA GLY A 87 -4.87 -13.56 1.74
C GLY A 87 -3.64 -14.34 1.27
N PHE A 88 -3.12 -14.03 0.07
CA PHE A 88 -1.87 -14.56 -0.44
C PHE A 88 -0.82 -13.45 -0.45
N PHE A 89 0.45 -13.84 -0.34
CA PHE A 89 1.57 -12.94 -0.50
C PHE A 89 2.62 -13.68 -1.29
N ASP A 90 2.50 -13.62 -2.61
CA ASP A 90 3.26 -14.45 -3.52
C ASP A 90 4.67 -13.89 -3.78
N ASN A 91 5.45 -14.60 -4.59
CA ASN A 91 6.81 -14.18 -4.89
C ASN A 91 6.87 -12.87 -5.69
N ALA A 92 5.90 -12.62 -6.57
CA ALA A 92 5.86 -11.40 -7.38
C ALA A 92 5.56 -10.18 -6.53
N GLU A 93 4.59 -10.29 -5.62
CA GLU A 93 4.23 -9.25 -4.65
C GLU A 93 5.39 -8.98 -3.67
N GLN A 94 6.04 -10.05 -3.21
CA GLN A 94 7.22 -9.92 -2.36
C GLN A 94 8.37 -9.21 -3.08
N GLU A 95 8.65 -9.56 -4.34
CA GLU A 95 9.67 -8.90 -5.16
C GLU A 95 9.33 -7.42 -5.41
N PHE A 96 8.05 -7.11 -5.68
CA PHE A 96 7.58 -5.72 -5.82
C PHE A 96 7.85 -4.92 -4.55
N MET A 97 7.44 -5.45 -3.40
CA MET A 97 7.65 -4.78 -2.11
C MET A 97 9.13 -4.60 -1.75
N GLN A 98 9.97 -5.59 -2.05
CA GLN A 98 11.43 -5.48 -1.86
C GLN A 98 12.04 -4.38 -2.73
N LYS A 99 11.67 -4.32 -4.02
CA LYS A 99 12.13 -3.27 -4.94
C LYS A 99 11.70 -1.88 -4.45
N LEU A 100 10.45 -1.75 -4.02
CA LEU A 100 9.90 -0.51 -3.48
C LEU A 100 10.67 -0.05 -2.23
N VAL A 101 10.85 -0.94 -1.24
CA VAL A 101 11.56 -0.62 0.01
C VAL A 101 13.01 -0.20 -0.26
N GLY A 102 13.69 -0.91 -1.16
CA GLY A 102 15.05 -0.58 -1.59
C GLY A 102 15.13 0.80 -2.24
N LYS A 103 14.18 1.14 -3.13
CA LYS A 103 14.11 2.45 -3.81
C LYS A 103 13.79 3.61 -2.87
N LEU A 104 12.97 3.36 -1.84
CA LEU A 104 12.67 4.34 -0.80
C LEU A 104 13.81 4.55 0.21
N GLY A 105 14.93 3.82 0.04
CA GLY A 105 16.10 3.91 0.92
C GLY A 105 15.82 3.38 2.32
N MET A 106 14.88 2.46 2.45
CA MET A 106 14.49 1.88 3.74
C MET A 106 15.16 0.53 3.97
N ASN A 107 15.49 0.23 5.22
CA ASN A 107 16.04 -1.06 5.61
C ASN A 107 14.96 -2.15 5.46
N GLU A 108 15.27 -3.27 4.79
CA GLU A 108 14.39 -4.44 4.70
C GLU A 108 13.84 -4.93 6.05
N ASP A 109 14.56 -4.72 7.14
CA ASP A 109 14.09 -5.05 8.49
C ASP A 109 12.79 -4.33 8.85
N ILE A 110 12.59 -3.09 8.36
CA ILE A 110 11.33 -2.37 8.61
C ILE A 110 10.16 -3.04 7.91
N MET A 111 10.36 -3.52 6.68
CA MET A 111 9.33 -4.19 5.90
C MET A 111 8.95 -5.51 6.57
N LYS A 112 9.95 -6.30 6.98
CA LYS A 112 9.70 -7.56 7.73
C LYS A 112 8.95 -7.30 9.02
N HIS A 113 9.33 -6.26 9.76
CA HIS A 113 8.66 -5.90 11.00
C HIS A 113 7.20 -5.45 10.77
N LEU A 114 6.95 -4.56 9.80
CA LEU A 114 5.60 -4.12 9.44
C LEU A 114 4.74 -5.29 8.97
N ASN A 115 5.27 -6.18 8.12
CA ASN A 115 4.56 -7.37 7.68
C ASN A 115 4.18 -8.28 8.87
N SER A 116 5.11 -8.54 9.79
CA SER A 116 4.84 -9.35 10.98
C SER A 116 3.75 -8.72 11.87
N LEU A 117 3.74 -7.40 12.04
CA LEU A 117 2.68 -6.72 12.80
C LEU A 117 1.33 -6.82 12.08
N LEU A 118 1.31 -6.72 10.75
CA LEU A 118 0.10 -6.85 9.94
C LEU A 118 -0.48 -8.27 9.98
N ASP A 119 0.38 -9.30 10.01
CA ASP A 119 -0.03 -10.70 10.16
C ASP A 119 -0.73 -10.89 11.53
N VAL A 120 -0.18 -10.33 12.61
CA VAL A 120 -0.81 -10.35 13.94
C VAL A 120 -2.13 -9.58 13.94
N TYR A 121 -2.15 -8.37 13.37
CA TYR A 121 -3.35 -7.55 13.26
C TYR A 121 -4.49 -8.30 12.56
N THR A 122 -4.18 -8.98 11.45
CA THR A 122 -5.15 -9.79 10.70
C THR A 122 -5.75 -10.91 11.53
N VAL A 123 -4.94 -11.62 12.33
CA VAL A 123 -5.42 -12.67 13.24
C VAL A 123 -6.39 -12.09 14.27
N ILE A 124 -6.02 -10.96 14.89
CA ILE A 124 -6.87 -10.29 15.88
C ILE A 124 -8.19 -9.81 15.27
N CYS A 125 -8.16 -9.25 14.06
CA CYS A 125 -9.39 -8.85 13.35
C CYS A 125 -10.34 -10.04 13.12
N LYS A 126 -9.81 -11.21 12.73
CA LYS A 126 -10.62 -12.42 12.54
C LYS A 126 -11.22 -12.91 13.86
N GLU A 127 -10.44 -12.91 14.94
CA GLU A 127 -10.90 -13.29 16.27
C GLU A 127 -11.99 -12.36 16.80
N LEU A 128 -11.82 -11.04 16.64
CA LEU A 128 -12.83 -10.04 16.99
C LEU A 128 -14.13 -10.25 16.20
N TYR A 129 -14.03 -10.45 14.89
CA TYR A 129 -15.20 -10.69 14.04
C TYR A 129 -15.96 -11.94 14.49
N THR A 130 -15.25 -13.05 14.70
CA THR A 130 -15.82 -14.32 15.17
C THR A 130 -16.52 -14.13 16.51
N THR A 131 -15.87 -13.47 17.47
CA THR A 131 -16.41 -13.22 18.82
C THR A 131 -17.66 -12.33 18.82
N ILE A 132 -17.80 -11.43 17.85
CA ILE A 132 -18.96 -10.53 17.75
C ILE A 132 -20.14 -11.20 17.02
N MET A 133 -19.83 -12.04 16.02
CA MET A 133 -20.84 -12.61 15.12
C MET A 133 -21.34 -13.99 15.56
N GLU A 134 -20.58 -14.71 16.39
CA GLU A 134 -20.94 -16.00 17.01
C GLU A 134 -21.33 -15.84 18.48
#